data_AF-A0A1R1YHD1-F1
#
_entry.id   AF-A0A1R1YHD1-F1
#
_cell.length_a   1.000
_cell.length_b   1.000
_cell.length_c   1.000
_cell.angle_alpha   90.00
_cell.angle_beta   90.00
_cell.angle_gamma   90.00
#
_symmetry.space_group_name_H-M   'P 1'
#
loop_
_entity.id
_entity.type
_entity.pdbx_description
1 polymer ?
#
loop_
_entity_poly.entity_id
_entity_poly.type
_entity_poly.pdbx_seq_one_letter_code
_entity_poly.pdbx_strand_id
1 'polypeptide(L)'
;MPRENFDRDMSAILVSSALNSVGIPATVNKRHDITVDGFKVSGSAYKIIGKKAFHHGTMLINTDFNKLEGCLHSKMNITSAKGIDSVRSEVTNLINYSPEITHKHFSDSVIKQFSSKFGPFKNKINFSDLDQISKIEFSQDTSTLNSYEWLYGQTPEFVFETYMELESANLSLYIKIVVDKGLIKSISINSEIPKSQLIDLESTANSCLQGIKFESSSIASVAENIMFNETLTDLLLMISNKLLE
;
A
#
# COMPACT_ATOMS: atom_id res chain seq x y z
N MET A 1 9.87 -17.74 13.02
CA MET A 1 11.05 -18.29 13.74
C MET A 1 11.17 -17.64 15.12
N PRO A 2 11.85 -18.26 16.09
CA PRO A 2 12.24 -17.58 17.34
C PRO A 2 13.06 -16.32 17.04
N ARG A 3 12.85 -15.24 17.80
CA ARG A 3 13.52 -13.94 17.58
C ARG A 3 15.05 -14.05 17.72
N GLU A 4 15.52 -14.87 18.65
CA GLU A 4 16.96 -15.10 18.88
C GLU A 4 17.68 -15.72 17.67
N ASN A 5 16.94 -16.42 16.81
CA ASN A 5 17.47 -17.02 15.58
C ASN A 5 17.18 -16.16 14.35
N PHE A 6 16.67 -14.94 14.53
CA PHE A 6 16.32 -14.08 13.41
C PHE A 6 17.57 -13.52 12.75
N ASP A 7 17.69 -13.82 11.47
CA ASP A 7 18.69 -13.27 10.56
C ASP A 7 17.93 -12.83 9.29
N ARG A 8 18.18 -11.59 8.85
CA ARG A 8 17.48 -10.99 7.70
C ARG A 8 17.77 -11.73 6.39
N ASP A 9 19.01 -12.22 6.25
CA ASP A 9 19.49 -12.87 5.04
C ASP A 9 19.14 -14.35 5.00
N MET A 10 19.06 -15.03 6.15
CA MET A 10 18.86 -16.48 6.21
C MET A 10 17.73 -16.98 5.29
N SER A 11 16.57 -16.33 5.33
CA SER A 11 15.43 -16.74 4.52
C SER A 11 15.55 -16.29 3.07
N ALA A 12 16.10 -15.11 2.80
CA ALA A 12 16.35 -14.65 1.42
C ALA A 12 17.38 -15.55 0.71
N ILE A 13 18.46 -15.94 1.41
CA ILE A 13 19.49 -16.88 0.93
C ILE A 13 18.88 -18.25 0.65
N LEU A 14 17.96 -18.73 1.49
CA LEU A 14 17.26 -20.00 1.26
C LEU A 14 16.44 -19.95 -0.04
N VAL A 15 15.68 -18.87 -0.25
CA VAL A 15 14.87 -18.69 -1.47
C VAL A 15 15.77 -18.51 -2.70
N SER A 16 16.85 -17.75 -2.60
CA SER A 16 17.88 -17.65 -3.65
C SER A 16 18.49 -19.02 -3.96
N SER A 17 18.81 -19.84 -2.96
CA SER A 17 19.32 -21.21 -3.13
C SER A 17 18.29 -22.13 -3.82
N ALA A 18 16.99 -21.88 -3.61
CA ALA A 18 15.93 -22.62 -4.29
C ALA A 18 15.87 -22.27 -5.79
N LEU A 19 16.00 -20.99 -6.13
CA LEU A 19 16.10 -20.53 -7.52
C LEU A 19 17.34 -21.11 -8.21
N ASN A 20 18.50 -21.10 -7.56
CA ASN A 20 19.72 -21.70 -8.09
C ASN A 20 19.55 -23.21 -8.38
N SER A 21 18.80 -23.92 -7.54
CA SER A 21 18.55 -25.37 -7.75
C SER A 21 17.71 -25.70 -8.99
N VAL A 22 17.03 -24.70 -9.56
CA VAL A 22 16.24 -24.81 -10.80
C VAL A 22 16.87 -24.02 -11.95
N GLY A 23 18.16 -23.70 -11.84
CA GLY A 23 18.94 -23.09 -12.92
C GLY A 23 18.83 -21.56 -13.03
N ILE A 24 18.24 -20.88 -12.05
CA ILE A 24 18.13 -19.42 -12.04
C ILE A 24 19.23 -18.85 -11.10
N PRO A 25 20.21 -18.07 -11.62
CA PRO A 25 21.39 -17.64 -10.87
C PRO A 25 21.09 -16.47 -9.91
N ALA A 26 20.24 -16.70 -8.92
CA ALA A 26 19.78 -15.68 -7.99
C ALA A 26 20.79 -15.44 -6.85
N THR A 27 20.95 -14.18 -6.45
CA THR A 27 21.80 -13.75 -5.32
C THR A 27 21.02 -12.83 -4.38
N VAL A 28 21.51 -12.65 -3.14
CA VAL A 28 20.95 -11.67 -2.19
C VAL A 28 21.86 -10.45 -2.16
N ASN A 29 21.30 -9.27 -2.38
CA ASN A 29 22.07 -8.02 -2.36
C ASN A 29 22.17 -7.43 -0.94
N LYS A 30 22.90 -6.32 -0.78
CA LYS A 30 23.09 -5.63 0.51
C LYS A 30 21.80 -5.08 1.14
N ARG A 31 20.72 -4.98 0.36
CA ARG A 31 19.39 -4.56 0.83
C ARG A 31 18.50 -5.74 1.22
N HIS A 32 19.04 -6.96 1.19
CA HIS A 32 18.30 -8.21 1.42
C HIS A 32 17.25 -8.52 0.33
N ASP A 33 17.35 -7.87 -0.83
CA ASP A 33 16.53 -8.23 -2.00
C ASP A 33 17.16 -9.42 -2.73
N ILE A 34 16.33 -10.25 -3.36
CA ILE A 34 16.81 -11.31 -4.27
C ILE A 34 16.89 -10.74 -5.67
N THR A 35 18.06 -10.89 -6.30
CA THR A 35 18.38 -10.37 -7.62
C THR A 35 18.88 -11.44 -8.57
N VAL A 36 18.62 -11.28 -9.86
CA VAL A 36 19.21 -12.08 -10.96
C VAL A 36 19.83 -11.07 -11.93
N ASP A 37 21.11 -11.23 -12.24
CA ASP A 37 21.90 -10.28 -13.05
C ASP A 37 21.78 -8.80 -12.61
N GLY A 38 21.67 -8.58 -11.29
CA GLY A 38 21.52 -7.25 -10.69
C GLY A 38 20.08 -6.72 -10.66
N PHE A 39 19.14 -7.31 -11.41
CA PHE A 39 17.74 -6.94 -11.41
C PHE A 39 16.99 -7.61 -10.26
N LYS A 40 16.13 -6.86 -9.57
CA LYS A 40 15.33 -7.38 -8.45
C LYS A 40 14.21 -8.30 -8.95
N VAL A 41 14.14 -9.50 -8.37
CA VAL A 41 13.06 -10.48 -8.62
C VAL A 41 12.20 -10.75 -7.39
N SER A 42 12.66 -10.32 -6.21
CA SER A 42 11.94 -10.47 -4.94
C SER A 42 12.20 -9.27 -4.04
N GLY A 43 11.16 -8.76 -3.39
CA GLY A 43 11.27 -7.83 -2.28
C GLY A 43 10.92 -8.49 -0.95
N SER A 44 11.63 -8.12 0.10
CA SER A 44 11.48 -8.68 1.45
C SER A 44 11.00 -7.64 2.46
N ALA A 45 10.20 -8.09 3.42
CA ALA A 45 9.78 -7.33 4.59
C ALA A 45 9.75 -8.21 5.83
N TYR A 46 9.95 -7.58 6.99
CA TYR A 46 10.21 -8.29 8.24
C TYR A 46 9.38 -7.70 9.38
N LYS A 47 8.88 -8.58 10.25
CA LYS A 47 8.17 -8.21 11.47
C LYS A 47 8.72 -8.99 12.66
N ILE A 48 9.14 -8.28 13.69
CA ILE A 48 9.60 -8.85 14.97
C ILE A 48 8.60 -8.45 16.05
N ILE A 49 8.00 -9.42 16.72
CA ILE A 49 7.01 -9.20 17.79
C ILE A 49 7.31 -10.13 18.95
N GLY A 50 7.60 -9.56 20.12
CA GLY A 50 7.94 -10.32 21.32
C GLY A 50 9.11 -11.27 21.08
N LYS A 51 8.85 -12.58 21.20
CA LYS A 51 9.81 -13.68 21.00
C LYS A 51 9.79 -14.29 19.60
N LYS A 52 9.00 -13.74 18.66
CA LYS A 52 8.84 -14.26 17.30
C LYS A 52 9.33 -13.25 16.27
N ALA A 53 9.90 -13.77 15.18
CA ALA A 53 10.21 -13.01 13.99
C ALA A 53 9.61 -13.70 12.76
N PHE A 54 9.17 -12.90 11.80
CA PHE A 54 8.57 -13.31 10.55
C PHE A 54 9.21 -12.53 9.39
N HIS A 55 9.54 -13.26 8.33
CA HIS A 55 9.97 -12.72 7.05
C HIS A 55 8.94 -13.12 6.01
N HIS A 56 8.48 -12.16 5.24
CA HIS A 56 7.71 -12.41 4.01
C HIS A 56 8.35 -11.68 2.85
N GLY A 57 8.05 -12.16 1.66
CA GLY A 57 8.47 -11.51 0.43
C GLY A 57 7.57 -11.86 -0.73
N THR A 58 7.85 -11.22 -1.85
CA THR A 58 7.18 -11.44 -3.14
C THR A 58 8.11 -12.18 -4.09
N MET A 59 7.60 -12.71 -5.20
CA MET A 59 8.43 -13.25 -6.27
C MET A 59 7.82 -12.88 -7.63
N LEU A 60 8.60 -12.21 -8.47
CA LEU A 60 8.20 -11.78 -9.82
C LEU A 60 8.41 -12.95 -10.79
N ILE A 61 7.44 -13.85 -10.85
CA ILE A 61 7.52 -15.04 -11.72
C ILE A 61 7.28 -14.66 -13.19
N ASN A 62 6.12 -14.05 -13.44
CA ASN A 62 5.67 -13.57 -14.74
C ASN A 62 4.67 -12.41 -14.54
N THR A 63 5.13 -11.38 -13.83
CA THR A 63 4.33 -10.20 -13.49
C THR A 63 4.19 -9.28 -14.71
N ASP A 64 2.98 -8.78 -14.95
CA ASP A 64 2.72 -7.70 -15.89
C ASP A 64 3.23 -6.38 -15.31
N PHE A 65 4.39 -5.91 -15.79
CA PHE A 65 5.01 -4.70 -15.27
C PHE A 65 4.24 -3.43 -15.59
N ASN A 66 3.43 -3.40 -16.66
CA ASN A 66 2.60 -2.24 -16.95
C ASN A 66 1.51 -2.06 -15.88
N LYS A 67 0.88 -3.16 -15.46
CA LYS A 67 -0.09 -3.14 -14.36
C LYS A 67 0.57 -2.82 -13.03
N LEU A 68 1.74 -3.41 -12.76
CA LEU A 68 2.48 -3.14 -11.53
C LEU A 68 2.84 -1.66 -11.43
N GLU A 69 3.35 -1.07 -12.51
CA GLU A 69 3.72 0.35 -12.55
C GLU A 69 2.52 1.26 -12.30
N GLY A 70 1.37 0.95 -12.89
CA GLY A 70 0.12 1.68 -12.67
C GLY A 70 -0.38 1.63 -11.23
N CYS A 71 -0.09 0.56 -10.48
CA CYS A 71 -0.47 0.43 -9.07
C CYS A 71 0.53 1.11 -8.11
N LEU A 72 1.77 1.34 -8.53
CA LEU A 72 2.83 1.90 -7.67
C LEU A 72 2.95 3.42 -7.77
N HIS A 73 2.41 4.03 -8.81
CA HIS A 73 2.43 5.47 -9.01
C HIS A 73 1.12 6.10 -8.55
N SER A 74 1.18 6.86 -7.45
CA SER A 74 0.08 7.74 -7.08
C SER A 74 0.04 8.94 -8.03
N LYS A 75 -1.15 9.27 -8.52
CA LYS A 75 -1.42 10.51 -9.26
C LYS A 75 -1.77 11.68 -8.34
N MET A 76 -2.02 11.41 -7.06
CA MET A 76 -2.31 12.46 -6.10
C MET A 76 -1.08 13.33 -5.89
N ASN A 77 -1.29 14.65 -5.92
CA ASN A 77 -0.26 15.63 -5.63
C ASN A 77 -0.06 15.74 -4.11
N ILE A 78 0.77 14.84 -3.57
CA ILE A 78 1.16 14.81 -2.16
C ILE A 78 2.46 15.60 -1.99
N THR A 79 2.40 16.76 -1.35
CA THR A 79 3.54 17.68 -1.27
C THR A 79 4.36 17.55 0.02
N SER A 80 3.81 16.85 1.02
CA SER A 80 4.51 16.51 2.26
C SER A 80 3.91 15.24 2.85
N ALA A 81 4.74 14.29 3.28
CA ALA A 81 4.30 13.08 3.97
C ALA A 81 5.34 12.66 5.03
N LYS A 82 4.88 12.18 6.19
CA LYS A 82 5.76 11.70 7.28
C LYS A 82 6.15 10.21 7.16
N GLY A 83 5.96 9.61 5.99
CA GLY A 83 6.23 8.19 5.72
C GLY A 83 7.67 7.90 5.31
N ILE A 84 8.00 6.61 5.16
CA ILE A 84 9.25 6.16 4.54
C ILE A 84 8.99 5.99 3.04
N ASP A 85 9.76 6.68 2.22
CA ASP A 85 9.66 6.56 0.76
C ASP A 85 10.04 5.17 0.27
N SER A 86 9.35 4.72 -0.77
CA SER A 86 9.70 3.48 -1.45
C SER A 86 10.98 3.66 -2.26
N VAL A 87 11.99 2.83 -1.97
CA VAL A 87 13.24 2.84 -2.73
C VAL A 87 13.07 2.02 -4.00
N ARG A 88 13.03 2.73 -5.15
CA ARG A 88 12.90 2.14 -6.49
C ARG A 88 14.09 1.23 -6.80
N SER A 89 13.81 0.12 -7.45
CA SER A 89 14.80 -0.83 -7.97
C SER A 89 14.37 -1.25 -9.37
N GLU A 90 15.33 -1.47 -10.27
CA GLU A 90 15.05 -2.14 -11.53
C GLU A 90 14.65 -3.60 -11.26
N VAL A 91 13.60 -4.07 -11.94
CA VAL A 91 13.00 -5.39 -11.70
C VAL A 91 12.99 -6.22 -12.98
N THR A 92 12.95 -7.55 -12.83
CA THR A 92 12.78 -8.49 -13.94
C THR A 92 11.94 -9.69 -13.48
N ASN A 93 11.45 -10.48 -14.45
CA ASN A 93 10.68 -11.70 -14.18
C ASN A 93 11.57 -12.93 -14.27
N LEU A 94 11.26 -13.96 -13.46
CA LEU A 94 11.95 -15.25 -13.52
C LEU A 94 11.78 -15.95 -14.87
N ILE A 95 10.64 -15.75 -15.57
CA ILE A 95 10.37 -16.37 -16.87
C ILE A 95 11.41 -16.00 -17.94
N ASN A 96 12.09 -14.85 -17.78
CA ASN A 96 13.17 -14.42 -18.68
C ASN A 96 14.43 -15.30 -18.57
N TYR A 97 14.58 -16.02 -17.45
CA TYR A 97 15.73 -16.89 -17.16
C TYR A 97 15.39 -18.38 -17.27
N SER A 98 14.12 -18.71 -17.03
CA SER A 98 13.60 -20.07 -17.13
C SER A 98 12.17 -20.02 -17.66
N PRO A 99 11.95 -20.13 -18.99
CA PRO A 99 10.62 -19.99 -19.61
C PRO A 99 9.55 -20.94 -19.05
N GLU A 100 9.95 -22.11 -18.57
CA GLU A 100 9.07 -23.13 -17.97
C GLU A 100 8.78 -22.90 -16.47
N ILE A 101 9.28 -21.82 -15.87
CA ILE A 101 9.07 -21.56 -14.44
C ILE A 101 7.59 -21.26 -14.19
N THR A 102 7.01 -21.97 -13.22
CA THR A 102 5.63 -21.75 -12.77
C THR A 102 5.64 -21.44 -11.28
N HIS A 103 4.52 -20.91 -10.76
CA HIS A 103 4.32 -20.77 -9.32
C HIS A 103 4.55 -22.10 -8.58
N LYS A 104 4.08 -23.23 -9.14
CA LYS A 104 4.28 -24.54 -8.54
C LYS A 104 5.75 -24.95 -8.54
N HIS A 105 6.47 -24.79 -9.66
CA HIS A 105 7.89 -25.11 -9.75
C HIS A 105 8.71 -24.30 -8.72
N PHE A 106 8.42 -23.01 -8.59
CA PHE A 106 9.04 -22.15 -7.57
C PHE A 106 8.70 -22.59 -6.15
N SER A 107 7.42 -22.81 -5.83
CA SER A 107 6.99 -23.22 -4.50
C SER A 107 7.60 -24.56 -4.10
N ASP A 108 7.64 -25.54 -5.02
CA ASP A 108 8.24 -26.85 -4.78
C ASP A 108 9.76 -26.76 -4.52
N SER A 109 10.48 -25.88 -5.24
CA SER A 109 11.92 -25.69 -5.01
C SER A 109 12.20 -25.06 -3.65
N VAL A 110 11.39 -24.09 -3.21
CA VAL A 110 11.48 -23.47 -1.88
C VAL A 110 11.16 -24.47 -0.78
N ILE A 111 10.10 -25.27 -0.94
CA ILE A 111 9.72 -26.34 0.00
C ILE A 111 10.85 -27.35 0.14
N LYS A 112 11.46 -27.77 -0.99
CA LYS A 112 12.59 -28.69 -1.00
C LYS A 112 13.78 -28.10 -0.25
N GLN A 113 14.17 -26.86 -0.54
CA GLN A 113 15.30 -26.25 0.17
C GLN A 113 15.04 -26.01 1.65
N PHE A 114 13.81 -25.65 2.00
CA PHE A 114 13.42 -25.54 3.40
C PHE A 114 13.54 -26.88 4.12
N SER A 115 13.07 -27.97 3.50
CA SER A 115 13.17 -29.32 4.07
C SER A 115 14.62 -29.78 4.22
N SER A 116 15.46 -29.50 3.23
CA SER A 116 16.90 -29.81 3.29
C SER A 116 17.59 -29.11 4.47
N LYS A 117 17.18 -27.87 4.79
CA LYS A 117 17.79 -27.08 5.88
C LYS A 117 17.25 -27.44 7.26
N PHE A 118 15.95 -27.67 7.39
CA PHE A 118 15.28 -27.81 8.70
C PHE A 118 14.77 -29.22 9.00
N GLY A 119 14.95 -30.16 8.07
CA GLY A 119 14.41 -31.51 8.15
C GLY A 119 12.98 -31.63 7.61
N PRO A 120 12.39 -32.83 7.63
CA PRO A 120 11.06 -33.08 7.10
C PRO A 120 9.98 -32.31 7.88
N PHE A 121 8.93 -31.89 7.18
CA PHE A 121 7.79 -31.24 7.80
C PHE A 121 7.08 -32.21 8.76
N LYS A 122 6.95 -31.80 10.02
CA LYS A 122 6.22 -32.60 11.03
C LYS A 122 4.72 -32.60 10.79
N ASN A 123 4.17 -31.47 10.32
CA ASN A 123 2.75 -31.27 10.06
C ASN A 123 2.58 -30.58 8.71
N LYS A 124 1.76 -31.15 7.82
CA LYS A 124 1.31 -30.50 6.59
C LYS A 124 -0.15 -30.10 6.78
N ILE A 125 -0.40 -28.79 6.85
CA ILE A 125 -1.77 -28.26 6.89
C ILE A 125 -2.23 -28.12 5.45
N ASN A 126 -3.37 -28.72 5.11
CA ASN A 126 -3.97 -28.53 3.82
C ASN A 126 -5.00 -27.40 3.90
N PHE A 127 -4.69 -26.24 3.34
CA PHE A 127 -5.60 -25.10 3.33
C PHE A 127 -6.79 -25.28 2.36
N SER A 128 -6.88 -26.38 1.60
CA SER A 128 -8.12 -26.73 0.90
C SER A 128 -9.12 -27.46 1.79
N ASP A 129 -8.72 -27.80 3.02
CA ASP A 129 -9.56 -28.46 4.02
C ASP A 129 -10.16 -27.39 4.95
N LEU A 130 -11.43 -27.05 4.69
CA LEU A 130 -12.16 -26.03 5.47
C LEU A 130 -12.28 -26.41 6.95
N ASP A 131 -12.24 -27.71 7.30
CA ASP A 131 -12.27 -28.18 8.68
C ASP A 131 -10.94 -27.97 9.41
N GLN A 132 -9.82 -27.86 8.67
CA GLN A 132 -8.54 -27.46 9.23
C GLN A 132 -8.45 -25.94 9.38
N ILE A 133 -9.02 -25.19 8.44
CA ILE A 133 -9.03 -23.72 8.49
C ILE A 133 -9.93 -23.22 9.63
N SER A 134 -11.11 -23.82 9.82
CA SER A 134 -12.07 -23.41 10.86
C SER A 134 -11.54 -23.59 12.29
N LYS A 135 -10.53 -24.47 12.46
CA LYS A 135 -9.82 -24.69 13.72
C LYS A 135 -8.70 -23.68 13.99
N ILE A 136 -8.36 -22.83 13.01
CA ILE A 136 -7.36 -21.77 13.18
C ILE A 136 -8.08 -20.54 13.73
N GLU A 137 -7.83 -20.21 15.00
CA GLU A 137 -8.25 -18.93 15.56
C GLU A 137 -7.46 -17.79 14.90
N PHE A 138 -8.15 -16.94 14.15
CA PHE A 138 -7.58 -15.71 13.63
C PHE A 138 -7.68 -14.60 14.67
N SER A 139 -6.56 -13.93 14.95
CA SER A 139 -6.55 -12.78 15.88
C SER A 139 -7.29 -11.56 15.35
N GLN A 140 -7.53 -11.52 14.04
CA GLN A 140 -8.31 -10.50 13.34
C GLN A 140 -9.11 -11.20 12.26
N ASP A 141 -10.39 -10.86 12.16
CA ASP A 141 -11.24 -11.36 11.11
C ASP A 141 -10.99 -10.62 9.78
N THR A 142 -11.55 -11.16 8.71
CA THR A 142 -11.47 -10.54 7.39
C THR A 142 -12.14 -9.17 7.34
N SER A 143 -13.13 -8.91 8.20
CA SER A 143 -13.80 -7.61 8.26
C SER A 143 -12.85 -6.53 8.76
N THR A 144 -12.05 -6.82 9.79
CA THR A 144 -11.02 -5.92 10.32
C THR A 144 -9.96 -5.60 9.27
N LEU A 145 -9.46 -6.60 8.55
CA LEU A 145 -8.41 -6.38 7.54
C LEU A 145 -8.89 -5.58 6.32
N ASN A 146 -10.21 -5.56 6.07
CA ASN A 146 -10.84 -4.78 5.01
C ASN A 146 -11.42 -3.44 5.50
N SER A 147 -11.29 -3.12 6.79
CA SER A 147 -11.81 -1.86 7.32
C SER A 147 -10.97 -0.68 6.86
N TYR A 148 -11.60 0.50 6.76
CA TYR A 148 -10.90 1.73 6.41
C TYR A 148 -9.83 2.07 7.44
N GLU A 149 -10.13 1.84 8.71
CA GLU A 149 -9.27 2.09 9.85
C GLU A 149 -8.00 1.22 9.80
N TRP A 150 -8.10 0.02 9.21
CA TRP A 150 -6.94 -0.84 8.98
C TRP A 150 -6.17 -0.46 7.72
N LEU A 151 -6.86 -0.29 6.59
CA LEU A 151 -6.25 -0.02 5.29
C LEU A 151 -5.58 1.36 5.22
N TYR A 152 -6.22 2.38 5.79
CA TYR A 152 -5.80 3.78 5.68
C TYR A 152 -5.60 4.47 7.04
N GLY A 153 -6.16 3.93 8.12
CA GLY A 153 -6.07 4.53 9.46
C GLY A 153 -4.67 4.51 10.08
N GLN A 154 -3.71 3.83 9.46
CA GLN A 154 -2.28 3.85 9.85
C GLN A 154 -1.43 4.78 8.98
N THR A 155 -2.02 5.44 7.97
CA THR A 155 -1.31 6.36 7.09
C THR A 155 -0.81 7.56 7.91
N PRO A 156 0.52 7.81 7.95
CA PRO A 156 1.07 8.99 8.60
C PRO A 156 0.50 10.28 8.00
N GLU A 157 0.59 11.37 8.74
CA GLU A 157 0.12 12.67 8.25
C GLU A 157 0.78 13.03 6.91
N PHE A 158 -0.04 13.50 5.99
CA PHE A 158 0.37 14.04 4.70
C PHE A 158 -0.48 15.25 4.30
N VAL A 159 0.01 15.95 3.28
CA VAL A 159 -0.63 17.11 2.67
C VAL A 159 -0.94 16.81 1.22
N PHE A 160 -2.22 16.91 0.87
CA PHE A 160 -2.70 16.88 -0.51
C PHE A 160 -2.98 18.30 -1.00
N GLU A 161 -2.50 18.65 -2.19
CA GLU A 161 -2.72 19.97 -2.78
C GLU A 161 -3.30 19.84 -4.18
N THR A 162 -4.34 20.62 -4.49
CA THR A 162 -4.97 20.60 -5.81
C THR A 162 -5.39 22.00 -6.24
N TYR A 163 -5.48 22.18 -7.55
CA TYR A 163 -5.99 23.40 -8.18
C TYR A 163 -7.32 23.10 -8.85
N MET A 164 -8.27 24.03 -8.76
CA MET A 164 -9.60 23.86 -9.33
C MET A 164 -10.27 25.20 -9.65
N GLU A 165 -11.09 25.19 -10.69
CA GLU A 165 -11.91 26.33 -11.10
C GLU A 165 -13.34 26.13 -10.61
N LEU A 166 -13.76 26.92 -9.62
CA LEU A 166 -15.11 26.88 -9.09
C LEU A 166 -16.01 27.75 -9.97
N GLU A 167 -16.63 27.12 -10.98
CA GLU A 167 -17.44 27.80 -12.00
C GLU A 167 -18.62 28.58 -11.39
N SER A 168 -19.29 28.04 -10.38
CA SER A 168 -20.44 28.68 -9.72
C SER A 168 -20.10 30.01 -9.05
N ALA A 169 -18.82 30.23 -8.71
CA ALA A 169 -18.32 31.47 -8.13
C ALA A 169 -17.36 32.23 -9.06
N ASN A 170 -17.00 31.68 -10.23
CA ASN A 170 -15.94 32.17 -11.10
C ASN A 170 -14.61 32.40 -10.33
N LEU A 171 -14.21 31.43 -9.52
CA LEU A 171 -13.02 31.49 -8.67
C LEU A 171 -12.03 30.38 -8.96
N SER A 172 -10.77 30.76 -9.16
CA SER A 172 -9.65 29.82 -9.17
C SER A 172 -9.19 29.55 -7.73
N LEU A 173 -9.25 28.29 -7.31
CA LEU A 173 -8.93 27.87 -5.95
C LEU A 173 -7.72 26.95 -5.93
N TYR A 174 -6.79 27.25 -5.02
CA TYR A 174 -5.74 26.37 -4.59
C TYR A 174 -6.10 25.79 -3.23
N ILE A 175 -6.36 24.49 -3.20
CA ILE A 175 -6.81 23.76 -2.01
C ILE A 175 -5.67 22.97 -1.44
N LYS A 176 -5.47 23.08 -0.13
CA LYS A 176 -4.56 22.28 0.65
C LYS A 176 -5.32 21.50 1.71
N ILE A 177 -5.18 20.18 1.74
CA ILE A 177 -5.86 19.30 2.69
C ILE A 177 -4.79 18.59 3.52
N VAL A 178 -4.85 18.74 4.84
CA VAL A 178 -4.03 17.97 5.78
C VAL A 178 -4.83 16.73 6.17
N VAL A 179 -4.23 15.56 6.00
CA VAL A 179 -4.84 14.26 6.29
C VAL A 179 -3.96 13.54 7.28
N ASP A 180 -4.55 12.96 8.33
CA ASP A 180 -3.83 12.14 9.32
C ASP A 180 -4.71 10.94 9.69
N LYS A 181 -4.11 9.74 9.67
CA LYS A 181 -4.80 8.46 9.84
C LYS A 181 -5.97 8.27 8.85
N GLY A 182 -5.77 8.72 7.61
CA GLY A 182 -6.80 8.67 6.57
C GLY A 182 -7.99 9.60 6.81
N LEU A 183 -7.95 10.46 7.83
CA LEU A 183 -9.03 11.40 8.12
C LEU A 183 -8.60 12.83 7.81
N ILE A 184 -9.51 13.62 7.24
CA ILE A 184 -9.29 15.03 6.98
C ILE A 184 -9.13 15.75 8.33
N LYS A 185 -8.00 16.44 8.52
CA LYS A 185 -7.72 17.26 9.70
C LYS A 185 -8.09 18.71 9.49
N SER A 186 -7.73 19.24 8.33
CA SER A 186 -8.01 20.63 7.97
C SER A 186 -7.93 20.85 6.48
N ILE A 187 -8.63 21.88 6.01
CA ILE A 187 -8.62 22.36 4.64
C ILE A 187 -8.23 23.83 4.66
N SER A 188 -7.37 24.23 3.71
CA SER A 188 -7.04 25.62 3.45
C SER A 188 -7.35 25.94 2.01
N ILE A 189 -8.02 27.07 1.80
CA ILE A 189 -8.50 27.56 0.51
C ILE A 189 -7.79 28.87 0.21
N ASN A 190 -6.99 28.89 -0.85
CA ASN A 190 -6.34 30.07 -1.35
C ASN A 190 -6.88 30.40 -2.74
N SER A 191 -6.87 31.68 -3.09
CA SER A 191 -7.31 32.18 -4.39
C SER A 191 -6.59 33.50 -4.67
N GLU A 192 -6.82 34.05 -5.86
CA GLU A 192 -6.41 35.41 -6.22
C GLU A 192 -7.19 36.48 -5.44
N ILE A 193 -8.41 36.16 -5.00
CA ILE A 193 -9.21 37.06 -4.17
C ILE A 193 -8.70 37.13 -2.71
N PRO A 194 -8.93 38.24 -2.00
CA PRO A 194 -8.50 38.39 -0.62
C PRO A 194 -9.06 37.29 0.30
N LYS A 195 -8.20 36.75 1.17
CA LYS A 195 -8.54 35.67 2.12
C LYS A 195 -9.80 35.97 2.93
N SER A 196 -10.06 37.24 3.27
CA SER A 196 -11.25 37.68 4.02
C SER A 196 -12.57 37.30 3.35
N GLN A 197 -12.60 37.15 2.02
CA GLN A 197 -13.79 36.72 1.27
C GLN A 197 -13.96 35.20 1.25
N LEU A 198 -12.94 34.45 1.64
CA LEU A 198 -12.94 32.99 1.68
C LEU A 198 -13.09 32.42 3.09
N ILE A 199 -13.03 33.26 4.14
CA ILE A 199 -13.03 32.82 5.55
C ILE A 199 -14.23 31.92 5.83
N ASP A 200 -15.43 32.35 5.45
CA ASP A 200 -16.66 31.61 5.75
C ASP A 200 -16.74 30.29 4.98
N LEU A 201 -16.30 30.28 3.72
CA LEU A 201 -16.24 29.06 2.91
C LEU A 201 -15.25 28.06 3.51
N GLU A 202 -14.04 28.52 3.87
CA GLU A 202 -13.02 27.69 4.49
C GLU A 202 -13.45 27.17 5.87
N SER A 203 -14.00 28.02 6.73
CA SER A 203 -14.44 27.62 8.06
C SER A 203 -15.59 26.63 8.01
N THR A 204 -16.52 26.80 7.05
CA THR A 204 -17.63 25.88 6.86
C THR A 204 -17.14 24.55 6.28
N ALA A 205 -16.24 24.58 5.28
CA ALA A 205 -15.63 23.37 4.74
C ALA A 205 -14.88 22.57 5.81
N ASN A 206 -14.08 23.23 6.66
CA ASN A 206 -13.43 22.58 7.79
C ASN A 206 -14.45 21.97 8.77
N SER A 207 -15.51 22.70 9.11
CA SER A 207 -16.55 22.23 10.03
C SER A 207 -17.29 21.00 9.50
N CYS A 208 -17.49 20.90 8.19
CA CYS A 208 -18.16 19.76 7.55
C CYS A 208 -17.23 18.56 7.33
N LEU A 209 -15.95 18.79 7.04
CA LEU A 209 -15.02 17.73 6.61
C LEU A 209 -14.05 17.25 7.69
N GLN A 210 -13.86 17.98 8.79
CA GLN A 210 -12.96 17.52 9.84
C GLN A 210 -13.40 16.16 10.41
N GLY A 211 -12.50 15.18 10.38
CA GLY A 211 -12.76 13.81 10.83
C GLY A 211 -13.43 12.91 9.78
N ILE A 212 -13.80 13.44 8.61
CA ILE A 212 -14.33 12.66 7.49
C ILE A 212 -13.19 11.87 6.83
N LYS A 213 -13.49 10.67 6.37
CA LYS A 213 -12.55 9.82 5.63
C LYS A 213 -12.10 10.53 4.36
N PHE A 214 -10.80 10.52 4.12
CA PHE A 214 -10.22 11.07 2.90
C PHE A 214 -10.42 10.09 1.73
N GLU A 215 -11.65 10.04 1.23
CA GLU A 215 -12.08 9.26 0.08
C GLU A 215 -13.24 9.98 -0.64
N SER A 216 -13.35 9.79 -1.95
CA SER A 216 -14.35 10.46 -2.79
C SER A 216 -15.78 10.25 -2.26
N SER A 217 -16.18 9.00 -1.98
CA SER A 217 -17.52 8.65 -1.49
C SER A 217 -17.92 9.37 -0.21
N SER A 218 -16.99 9.48 0.74
CA SER A 218 -17.26 10.13 2.02
C SER A 218 -17.42 11.64 1.88
N ILE A 219 -16.60 12.29 1.04
CA ILE A 219 -16.71 13.73 0.77
C ILE A 219 -17.97 14.05 -0.03
N ALA A 220 -18.30 13.24 -1.04
CA ALA A 220 -19.53 13.39 -1.82
C ALA A 220 -20.78 13.29 -0.95
N SER A 221 -20.83 12.31 -0.04
CA SER A 221 -21.95 12.15 0.88
C SER A 221 -22.13 13.37 1.80
N VAL A 222 -21.06 14.03 2.22
CA VAL A 222 -21.16 15.29 2.97
C VAL A 222 -21.75 16.39 2.09
N ALA A 223 -21.32 16.48 0.83
CA ALA A 223 -21.82 17.48 -0.11
C ALA A 223 -23.34 17.34 -0.36
N GLU A 224 -23.82 16.11 -0.53
CA GLU A 224 -25.25 15.80 -0.76
C GLU A 224 -26.16 16.23 0.41
N ASN A 225 -25.62 16.34 1.63
CA ASN A 225 -26.37 16.75 2.81
C ASN A 225 -26.41 18.28 3.01
N ILE A 226 -25.78 19.07 2.14
CA ILE A 226 -25.77 20.53 2.20
C ILE A 226 -26.98 21.08 1.45
N MET A 227 -27.94 21.65 2.19
CA MET A 227 -29.23 22.09 1.64
C MET A 227 -29.23 23.53 1.09
N PHE A 228 -28.35 24.41 1.58
CA PHE A 228 -28.43 25.86 1.32
C PHE A 228 -27.06 26.55 1.15
N ASN A 229 -26.10 25.90 0.48
CA ASN A 229 -24.82 26.51 0.14
C ASN A 229 -24.23 25.88 -1.14
N GLU A 230 -24.68 26.37 -2.30
CA GLU A 230 -24.28 25.84 -3.62
C GLU A 230 -22.76 25.89 -3.83
N THR A 231 -22.12 27.01 -3.50
CA THR A 231 -20.66 27.17 -3.61
C THR A 231 -19.89 26.13 -2.79
N LEU A 232 -20.34 25.84 -1.56
CA LEU A 232 -19.71 24.80 -0.74
C LEU A 232 -19.99 23.40 -1.30
N THR A 233 -21.23 23.11 -1.70
CA THR A 233 -21.59 21.83 -2.31
C THR A 233 -20.72 21.53 -3.53
N ASP A 234 -20.59 22.50 -4.43
CA ASP A 234 -19.75 22.37 -5.64
C ASP A 234 -18.28 22.15 -5.28
N LEU A 235 -17.74 22.95 -4.35
CA LEU A 235 -16.37 22.78 -3.87
C LEU A 235 -16.12 21.34 -3.38
N LEU A 236 -17.02 20.81 -2.53
CA LEU A 236 -16.86 19.47 -1.96
C LEU A 236 -16.99 18.37 -3.03
N LEU A 237 -17.94 18.50 -3.96
CA LEU A 237 -18.09 17.56 -5.07
C LEU A 237 -16.87 17.56 -5.99
N MET A 238 -16.31 18.73 -6.29
CA MET A 238 -15.10 18.83 -7.08
C MET A 238 -13.88 18.25 -6.36
N ILE A 239 -13.73 18.47 -5.04
CA ILE A 239 -12.68 17.82 -4.23
C ILE A 239 -12.85 16.31 -4.29
N SER A 240 -14.06 15.79 -4.12
CA SER A 240 -14.37 14.37 -4.23
C SER A 240 -13.92 13.81 -5.59
N ASN A 241 -14.27 14.48 -6.69
CA ASN A 241 -13.90 14.04 -8.04
C ASN A 241 -12.39 14.05 -8.26
N LYS A 242 -11.67 15.03 -7.69
CA LYS A 242 -10.20 15.09 -7.76
C LYS A 242 -9.51 13.90 -7.09
N LEU A 243 -10.16 13.20 -6.16
CA LEU A 243 -9.60 11.98 -5.57
C LEU A 243 -9.75 10.74 -6.46
N LEU A 244 -10.50 10.82 -7.56
CA LEU A 244 -10.71 9.71 -8.51
C LEU A 244 -9.80 9.79 -9.75
N GLU A 245 -9.14 10.91 -9.99
CA GLU A 245 -8.26 11.15 -11.14
C GLU A 245 -6.92 10.39 -11.05
#